data_AF-A0A8X6T1S2-F1
#
_entry.id   AF-A0A8X6T1S2-F1
#
_cell.length_a   1.000
_cell.length_b   1.000
_cell.length_c   1.000
_cell.angle_alpha   90.00
_cell.angle_beta   90.00
_cell.angle_gamma   90.00
#
_symmetry.space_group_name_H-M   'P 1'
#
loop_
_entity.id
_entity.type
_entity.pdbx_description
1 polymer ?
#
loop_
_entity_poly.entity_id
_entity_poly.type
_entity_poly.pdbx_seq_one_letter_code
_entity_poly.pdbx_strand_id
1 'polypeptide(L)'
;MEVNALKAARKGMRTAFSLSLKKIETELIKENIDMNQLSILKTQFIDKFQRLDTCQNQISEQLLDTEDAVQEYLDDMEDAENYRDRYIEMCTRVDLKVRETVVPTETEKRSFKLPKIELKKFSGEAKDFWPSGVSFRKFTMIKALRKKTKCNIYCNPWNRNRKQND
;
A
#
# COMPACT_ATOMS: atom_id res chain seq x y z
N MET A 1 -4.35 31.71 -1.63
CA MET A 1 -2.95 32.14 -1.39
C MET A 1 -2.39 32.58 -2.72
N GLU A 2 -1.56 33.62 -2.75
CA GLU A 2 -0.87 34.02 -3.98
C GLU A 2 0.10 32.90 -4.43
N VAL A 3 0.10 32.53 -5.71
CA VAL A 3 0.96 31.49 -6.31
C VAL A 3 2.44 31.67 -5.90
N ASN A 4 2.90 32.92 -5.85
CA ASN A 4 4.28 33.28 -5.47
C ASN A 4 4.65 32.84 -4.05
N ALA A 5 3.71 32.97 -3.09
CA ALA A 5 3.92 32.54 -1.72
C ALA A 5 4.02 31.01 -1.62
N LEU A 6 3.19 30.29 -2.39
CA LEU A 6 3.26 28.83 -2.46
C LEU A 6 4.57 28.35 -3.09
N LYS A 7 5.03 29.00 -4.18
CA LYS A 7 6.34 28.70 -4.81
C LYS A 7 7.49 28.92 -3.83
N ALA A 8 7.45 29.97 -3.01
CA ALA A 8 8.44 30.22 -1.97
C ALA A 8 8.41 29.14 -0.87
N ALA A 9 7.23 28.76 -0.39
CA ALA A 9 7.07 27.68 0.59
C ALA A 9 7.58 26.33 0.05
N ARG A 10 7.24 26.01 -1.20
CA ARG A 10 7.70 24.81 -1.90
C ARG A 10 9.22 24.72 -1.95
N LYS A 11 9.93 25.83 -2.20
CA LYS A 11 11.41 25.84 -2.19
C LYS A 11 11.95 25.35 -0.84
N GLY A 12 11.41 25.86 0.26
CA GLY A 12 11.78 25.40 1.61
C GLY A 12 11.48 23.91 1.82
N MET A 13 10.32 23.43 1.35
CA MET A 13 9.95 22.02 1.44
C MET A 13 10.87 21.11 0.59
N ARG A 14 11.23 21.51 -0.64
CA ARG A 14 12.19 20.79 -1.51
C ARG A 14 13.56 20.67 -0.83
N THR A 15 14.03 21.72 -0.17
CA THR A 15 15.26 21.68 0.63
C THR A 15 15.15 20.71 1.81
N ALA A 16 14.06 20.79 2.58
CA ALA A 16 13.84 19.89 3.71
C ALA A 16 13.72 18.42 3.30
N PHE A 17 13.07 18.15 2.17
CA PHE A 17 13.01 16.83 1.53
C PHE A 17 14.41 16.32 1.19
N SER A 18 15.19 17.12 0.46
CA SER A 18 16.55 16.75 0.04
C SER A 18 17.49 16.49 1.22
N LEU A 19 17.39 17.27 2.30
CA LEU A 19 18.15 17.03 3.52
C LEU A 19 17.73 15.73 4.22
N SER A 20 16.45 15.38 4.19
CA SER A 20 15.95 14.15 4.81
C SER A 20 16.34 12.92 4.01
N LEU A 21 16.34 13.02 2.68
CA LEU A 21 16.85 11.99 1.78
C LEU A 21 18.32 11.69 2.09
N LYS A 22 19.17 12.73 2.17
CA LYS A 22 20.60 12.57 2.54
C LYS A 22 20.77 11.90 3.90
N LYS A 23 19.95 12.24 4.89
CA LYS A 23 19.99 11.59 6.22
C LYS A 23 19.69 10.09 6.13
N ILE A 24 18.68 9.69 5.37
CA ILE A 24 18.36 8.28 5.15
C ILE A 24 19.51 7.57 4.42
N GLU A 25 20.07 8.18 3.37
CA GLU A 25 21.23 7.63 2.67
C GLU A 25 22.42 7.42 3.60
N THR A 26 22.72 8.39 4.48
CA THR A 26 23.82 8.25 5.44
C THR A 26 23.58 7.13 6.44
N GLU A 27 22.34 6.90 6.89
CA GLU A 27 22.03 5.78 7.78
C GLU A 27 22.12 4.43 7.05
N LEU A 28 21.73 4.36 5.77
CA LEU A 28 21.80 3.15 4.97
C LEU A 28 23.24 2.70 4.65
N ILE A 29 24.21 3.62 4.65
CA ILE A 29 25.63 3.33 4.38
C ILE A 29 26.35 2.78 5.62
N LYS A 30 25.82 3.03 6.83
CA LYS A 30 26.48 2.58 8.08
C LYS A 30 26.51 1.06 8.18
N GLU A 31 27.61 0.53 8.72
CA GLU A 31 27.78 -0.92 8.95
C GLU A 31 26.81 -1.46 10.01
N ASN A 32 26.50 -0.67 11.03
CA ASN A 32 25.51 -0.99 12.06
C ASN A 32 24.30 -0.06 11.91
N ILE A 33 23.25 -0.55 11.27
CA ILE A 33 22.03 0.21 10.98
C ILE A 33 21.12 0.15 12.21
N ASP A 34 20.83 1.31 12.81
CA ASP A 34 19.78 1.42 13.82
C ASP A 34 18.41 1.38 13.14
N MET A 35 17.75 0.22 13.23
CA MET A 35 16.44 -0.02 12.61
C MET A 35 15.33 0.88 13.17
N ASN A 36 15.40 1.25 14.45
CA ASN A 36 14.41 2.14 15.06
C ASN A 36 14.58 3.55 14.52
N GLN A 37 15.83 4.03 14.47
CA GLN A 37 16.14 5.33 13.89
C GLN A 37 15.77 5.39 12.40
N LEU A 38 16.05 4.34 11.64
CA LEU A 38 15.71 4.25 10.22
C LEU A 38 14.18 4.32 10.00
N SER A 39 13.40 3.63 10.82
CA SER A 39 11.93 3.67 10.79
C SER A 39 11.37 5.07 11.08
N ILE A 40 11.92 5.75 12.09
CA ILE A 40 11.56 7.13 12.42
C ILE A 40 11.88 8.07 11.26
N LEU A 41 13.09 7.96 10.69
CA LEU A 41 13.50 8.77 9.55
C LEU A 41 12.63 8.53 8.32
N LYS A 42 12.25 7.28 8.04
CA LYS A 42 11.32 6.94 6.97
C LYS A 42 9.98 7.63 7.17
N THR A 43 9.41 7.56 8.37
CA THR A 43 8.12 8.20 8.69
C THR A 43 8.18 9.71 8.50
N GLN A 44 9.24 10.36 8.98
CA GLN A 44 9.44 11.79 8.79
C GLN A 44 9.66 12.18 7.33
N PHE A 45 10.28 11.31 6.53
CA PHE A 45 10.49 11.54 5.10
C PHE A 45 9.18 11.47 4.32
N ILE A 46 8.31 10.50 4.66
CA ILE A 46 6.96 10.38 4.10
C ILE A 46 6.14 11.64 4.41
N ASP A 47 6.11 12.09 5.67
CA ASP A 47 5.40 13.32 6.05
C ASP A 47 5.86 14.54 5.24
N LYS A 48 7.17 14.74 5.13
CA LYS A 48 7.74 15.86 4.36
C LYS A 48 7.37 15.79 2.88
N PHE A 49 7.39 14.59 2.30
CA PHE A 49 6.99 14.39 0.91
C PHE A 49 5.48 14.66 0.72
N GLN A 50 4.60 14.18 1.60
CA GLN A 50 3.17 14.44 1.53
C GLN A 50 2.85 15.94 1.60
N ARG A 51 3.54 16.68 2.46
CA ARG A 51 3.42 18.14 2.55
C ARG A 51 3.90 18.85 1.27
N LEU A 52 5.02 18.39 0.70
CA LEU A 52 5.54 18.88 -0.57
C LEU A 52 4.56 18.62 -1.72
N ASP A 53 4.02 17.41 -1.82
CA ASP A 53 3.05 17.00 -2.86
C ASP A 53 1.74 17.78 -2.73
N THR A 54 1.26 18.00 -1.51
CA THR A 54 0.09 18.86 -1.27
C THR A 54 0.34 20.30 -1.74
N CYS A 55 1.50 20.87 -1.42
CA CYS A 55 1.88 22.21 -1.87
C CYS A 55 2.03 22.28 -3.39
N GLN A 56 2.56 21.22 -4.01
CA GLN A 56 2.68 21.09 -5.45
C GLN A 56 1.31 21.07 -6.13
N ASN A 57 0.38 20.25 -5.65
CA ASN A 57 -0.98 20.17 -6.20
C ASN A 57 -1.71 21.51 -6.10
N GLN A 58 -1.54 22.25 -5.00
CA GLN A 58 -2.09 23.61 -4.85
C GLN A 58 -1.53 24.62 -5.86
N ILE A 59 -0.24 24.49 -6.22
CA ILE A 59 0.38 25.33 -7.26
C ILE A 59 -0.17 24.95 -8.63
N SER A 60 -0.22 23.65 -8.93
CA SER A 60 -0.76 23.11 -10.17
C SER A 60 -2.21 23.54 -10.41
N GLU A 61 -3.08 23.48 -9.39
CA GLU A 61 -4.46 23.94 -9.45
C GLU A 61 -4.55 25.43 -9.82
N GLN A 62 -3.74 26.29 -9.20
CA GLN A 62 -3.76 27.73 -9.49
C GLN A 62 -3.17 28.08 -10.87
N LEU A 63 -2.22 27.30 -11.38
CA LEU A 63 -1.66 27.49 -12.71
C LEU A 63 -2.67 27.10 -13.80
N LEU A 64 -3.51 26.09 -13.57
CA LEU A 64 -4.56 25.68 -14.51
C LEU A 64 -5.65 26.75 -14.68
N ASP A 65 -5.87 27.59 -13.67
CA ASP A 65 -6.81 28.71 -13.74
C ASP A 65 -6.30 29.88 -14.61
N THR A 66 -5.04 29.83 -15.07
CA THR A 66 -4.41 30.90 -15.86
C THR A 66 -4.07 30.41 -17.28
N GLU A 67 -4.74 30.93 -18.31
CA GLU A 67 -4.57 30.49 -19.72
C GLU A 67 -3.13 30.65 -20.25
N ASP A 68 -2.40 31.68 -19.80
CA ASP A 68 -1.02 31.95 -20.25
C ASP A 68 0.05 31.11 -19.53
N ALA A 69 -0.33 30.26 -18.57
CA ALA A 69 0.60 29.54 -17.70
C ALA A 69 0.82 28.05 -18.08
N VAL A 70 0.33 27.61 -19.24
CA VAL A 70 0.39 26.18 -19.66
C VAL A 70 1.82 25.64 -19.70
N GLN A 71 2.76 26.39 -20.27
CA GLN A 71 4.16 25.93 -20.32
C GLN A 71 4.78 25.85 -18.93
N GLU A 72 4.55 26.86 -18.08
CA GLU A 72 5.04 26.87 -16.71
C GLU A 72 4.46 25.68 -15.91
N TYR A 73 3.19 25.35 -16.12
CA TYR A 73 2.56 24.17 -15.53
C TYR A 73 3.24 22.87 -15.96
N LEU A 74 3.52 22.70 -17.26
CA LEU A 74 4.15 21.47 -17.78
C LEU A 74 5.56 21.28 -17.22
N ASP A 75 6.38 22.33 -17.27
CA ASP A 75 7.73 22.30 -16.73
C ASP A 75 7.70 21.97 -15.22
N ASP A 76 6.77 22.58 -14.48
CA ASP A 76 6.61 22.38 -13.05
C ASP A 76 6.14 20.97 -12.67
N MET A 77 5.30 20.36 -13.51
CA MET A 77 4.84 18.97 -13.36
C MET A 77 5.97 17.96 -13.60
N GLU A 78 6.80 18.17 -14.63
CA GLU A 78 7.99 17.35 -14.87
C GLU A 78 8.96 17.44 -13.68
N ASP A 79 9.19 18.65 -13.19
CA ASP A 79 9.99 18.91 -12.00
C ASP A 79 9.47 18.16 -10.78
N ALA A 80 8.14 18.13 -10.58
CA ALA A 80 7.50 17.42 -9.48
C ALA A 80 7.68 15.91 -9.56
N GLU A 81 7.56 15.33 -10.76
CA GLU A 81 7.69 13.89 -10.96
C GLU A 81 9.09 13.38 -10.59
N ASN A 82 10.14 14.17 -10.89
CA ASN A 82 11.50 13.88 -10.44
C ASN A 82 11.62 13.72 -8.91
N TYR A 83 10.84 14.45 -8.11
CA TYR A 83 10.82 14.27 -6.66
C TYR A 83 10.01 13.04 -6.24
N ARG A 84 8.95 12.69 -6.99
CA ARG A 84 8.16 11.48 -6.74
C ARG A 84 8.98 10.22 -6.99
N ASP A 85 9.73 10.18 -8.09
CA ASP A 85 10.62 9.07 -8.42
C ASP A 85 11.65 8.84 -7.31
N ARG A 86 12.33 9.90 -6.88
CA ARG A 86 13.30 9.85 -5.78
C ARG A 86 12.68 9.40 -4.46
N TYR A 87 11.43 9.82 -4.20
CA TYR A 87 10.70 9.37 -3.02
C TYR A 87 10.43 7.86 -3.08
N ILE A 88 9.91 7.36 -4.20
CA ILE A 88 9.61 5.93 -4.41
C ILE A 88 10.88 5.10 -4.31
N GLU A 89 11.95 5.51 -4.99
CA GLU A 89 13.26 4.85 -4.94
C GLU A 89 13.77 4.73 -3.50
N MET A 90 13.74 5.81 -2.74
CA MET A 90 14.22 5.78 -1.35
C MET A 90 13.34 4.94 -0.44
N CYS A 91 12.02 5.02 -0.58
CA CYS A 91 11.10 4.19 0.19
C CYS A 91 11.32 2.69 -0.09
N THR A 92 11.45 2.31 -1.36
CA THR A 92 11.71 0.92 -1.76
C THR A 92 13.06 0.42 -1.24
N ARG A 93 14.12 1.23 -1.32
CA ARG A 93 15.44 0.89 -0.75
C ARG A 93 15.36 0.63 0.76
N VAL A 94 14.68 1.49 1.51
CA VAL A 94 14.50 1.29 2.96
C VAL A 94 13.69 0.02 3.24
N ASP A 95 12.61 -0.21 2.51
CA ASP A 95 11.75 -1.39 2.71
C ASP A 95 12.45 -2.72 2.39
N LEU A 96 13.30 -2.73 1.37
CA LEU A 96 14.16 -3.88 1.08
C LEU A 96 15.11 -4.16 2.24
N LYS A 97 15.76 -3.13 2.79
CA LYS A 97 16.69 -3.29 3.92
C LYS A 97 16.00 -3.81 5.17
N VAL A 98 14.82 -3.30 5.48
CA VAL A 98 13.99 -3.80 6.59
C VAL A 98 13.64 -5.27 6.36
N ARG A 99 13.24 -5.65 5.13
CA ARG A 99 12.90 -7.05 4.83
C ARG A 99 14.08 -8.00 4.97
N GLU A 100 15.27 -7.62 4.53
CA GLU A 100 16.50 -8.43 4.69
C GLU A 100 16.78 -8.78 6.16
N THR A 101 16.53 -7.84 7.08
CA THR A 101 16.74 -8.09 8.52
C THR A 101 15.69 -9.03 9.14
N VAL A 102 14.49 -9.14 8.55
CA VAL A 102 13.35 -9.90 9.10
C VAL A 102 13.30 -11.32 8.53
N VAL A 103 13.99 -11.61 7.42
CA VAL A 103 14.15 -12.97 6.92
C VAL A 103 15.52 -13.46 7.34
N PRO A 104 15.64 -14.22 8.44
CA PRO A 104 16.81 -15.06 8.61
C PRO A 104 16.95 -15.90 7.35
N THR A 105 18.11 -15.84 6.72
CA THR A 105 18.58 -16.83 5.75
C THR A 105 18.76 -18.18 6.45
N GLU A 106 17.68 -18.74 7.01
CA GLU A 106 17.59 -20.16 7.32
C GLU A 106 17.34 -20.90 6.01
N THR A 107 18.37 -20.98 5.16
CA THR A 107 18.54 -22.11 4.23
C THR A 107 19.07 -23.34 4.98
N GLU A 108 18.70 -23.50 6.26
CA GLU A 108 18.80 -24.80 6.89
C GLU A 108 17.67 -25.64 6.31
N LYS A 109 18.04 -26.54 5.40
CA LYS A 109 17.21 -27.66 4.96
C LYS A 109 16.87 -28.54 6.17
N ARG A 110 16.04 -28.05 7.09
CA ARG A 110 15.42 -28.87 8.12
C ARG A 110 14.47 -29.78 7.36
N SER A 111 14.90 -31.03 7.17
CA SER A 111 14.05 -32.06 6.58
C SER A 111 12.92 -32.34 7.57
N PHE A 112 11.83 -31.59 7.43
CA PHE A 112 10.60 -31.91 8.13
C PHE A 112 10.14 -33.27 7.59
N LYS A 113 10.34 -34.32 8.39
CA LYS A 113 9.75 -35.63 8.13
C LYS A 113 8.23 -35.45 8.29
N LEU A 114 7.54 -35.22 7.18
CA LEU A 114 6.09 -35.20 7.17
C LEU A 114 5.61 -36.57 7.66
N PRO A 115 4.70 -36.63 8.66
CA PRO A 115 4.02 -37.87 9.01
C PRO A 115 3.40 -38.46 7.74
N LYS A 116 3.53 -39.77 7.55
CA LYS A 116 2.90 -40.45 6.41
C LYS A 116 1.39 -40.26 6.52
N ILE A 117 0.84 -39.35 5.71
CA ILE A 117 -0.59 -39.21 5.53
C ILE A 117 -1.02 -40.41 4.69
N GLU A 118 -1.53 -41.44 5.35
CA GLU A 118 -2.17 -42.56 4.66
C GLU A 118 -3.53 -42.06 4.18
N LEU A 119 -3.60 -41.69 2.89
CA LEU A 119 -4.85 -41.44 2.21
C LEU A 119 -5.66 -42.74 2.24
N LYS A 120 -6.70 -42.78 3.07
CA LYS A 120 -7.67 -43.87 3.08
C LYS A 120 -8.26 -43.93 1.67
N LYS A 121 -8.07 -45.06 0.97
CA LYS A 121 -8.55 -45.23 -0.40
C LYS A 121 -10.07 -45.07 -0.40
N PHE A 122 -10.54 -44.00 -1.02
CA PHE A 122 -11.96 -43.71 -1.19
C PHE A 122 -12.56 -44.81 -2.06
N SER A 123 -13.51 -45.58 -1.53
CA SER A 123 -14.05 -46.76 -2.22
C SER A 123 -15.06 -46.42 -3.33
N GLY A 124 -15.40 -45.14 -3.48
CA GLY A 124 -16.37 -44.67 -4.47
C GLY A 124 -17.82 -44.97 -4.10
N GLU A 125 -18.09 -45.65 -2.98
CA GLU A 125 -19.46 -45.84 -2.49
C GLU A 125 -19.99 -44.54 -1.86
N ALA A 126 -21.23 -44.18 -2.20
CA ALA A 126 -21.92 -42.98 -1.69
C ALA A 126 -22.02 -42.93 -0.15
N LYS A 127 -21.83 -44.06 0.54
CA LYS A 127 -21.82 -44.18 2.00
C LYS A 127 -20.55 -43.62 2.65
N ASP A 128 -19.43 -43.53 1.91
CA ASP A 128 -18.17 -42.96 2.43
C ASP A 128 -18.17 -41.43 2.39
N PHE A 129 -19.04 -40.84 1.58
CA PHE A 129 -19.11 -39.38 1.43
C PHE A 129 -19.84 -38.73 2.61
N TRP A 130 -20.74 -39.46 3.26
CA TRP A 130 -21.61 -38.91 4.32
C TRP A 130 -21.36 -39.67 5.63
N PRO A 131 -21.02 -38.98 6.73
CA PRO A 131 -21.03 -39.61 8.04
C PRO A 131 -22.41 -40.26 8.27
N SER A 132 -22.40 -41.54 8.65
CA SER A 132 -23.60 -42.32 8.93
C SER A 132 -24.39 -41.69 10.09
N GLY A 133 -25.30 -40.78 9.76
CA GLY A 133 -26.09 -40.05 10.76
C GLY A 133 -26.91 -38.87 10.25
N VAL A 134 -26.73 -38.42 9.00
CA VAL A 134 -27.53 -37.32 8.45
C VAL A 134 -28.82 -37.85 7.82
N SER A 135 -29.86 -38.03 8.63
CA SER A 135 -31.22 -38.28 8.12
C SER A 135 -31.80 -37.00 7.51
N PHE A 136 -32.36 -37.10 6.31
CA PHE A 136 -32.86 -36.00 5.46
C PHE A 136 -34.02 -35.16 6.08
N ARG A 137 -34.43 -35.41 7.32
CA ARG A 137 -35.63 -34.82 7.95
C ARG A 137 -35.44 -33.42 8.58
N LYS A 138 -34.33 -32.72 8.35
CA LYS A 138 -34.07 -31.39 8.95
C LYS A 138 -34.14 -30.19 7.99
N PHE A 139 -34.61 -30.37 6.74
CA PHE A 139 -34.72 -29.24 5.80
C PHE A 139 -35.93 -28.31 6.02
N THR A 140 -36.87 -28.64 6.92
CA THR A 140 -38.06 -27.80 7.13
C THR A 140 -37.88 -26.65 8.13
N MET A 141 -36.76 -26.54 8.86
CA MET A 141 -36.56 -25.49 9.86
C MET A 141 -35.72 -24.28 9.42
N ILE A 142 -35.15 -24.26 8.20
CA ILE A 142 -34.25 -23.17 7.76
C ILE A 142 -35.00 -22.00 7.10
N LYS A 143 -36.27 -22.15 6.71
CA LYS A 143 -37.05 -21.04 6.13
C LYS A 143 -37.48 -19.97 7.15
N ALA A 144 -37.42 -20.24 8.45
CA ALA A 144 -37.89 -19.30 9.47
C ALA A 144 -36.85 -18.24 9.90
N LEU A 145 -35.55 -18.44 9.64
CA LEU A 145 -34.49 -17.54 10.15
C LEU A 145 -34.03 -16.48 9.14
N ARG A 146 -34.61 -16.40 7.93
CA ARG A 146 -34.16 -15.46 6.89
C ARG A 146 -34.78 -14.06 6.95
N LYS A 147 -35.49 -13.69 8.03
CA LYS A 147 -36.16 -12.38 8.13
C LYS A 147 -35.57 -11.37 9.13
N LYS A 148 -34.50 -11.67 9.87
CA LYS A 148 -33.93 -10.69 10.80
C LYS A 148 -32.42 -10.80 10.91
N THR A 149 -31.71 -10.19 9.96
CA THR A 149 -30.45 -9.47 10.22
C THR A 149 -30.17 -8.59 9.00
N LYS A 150 -30.60 -7.33 9.05
CA LYS A 150 -29.96 -6.25 8.28
C LYS A 150 -28.55 -6.11 8.85
N CYS A 151 -27.56 -6.75 8.24
CA CYS A 151 -26.16 -6.42 8.49
C CYS A 151 -25.71 -5.46 7.40
N ASN A 152 -25.56 -4.21 7.83
CA ASN A 152 -24.95 -3.11 7.11
C ASN A 152 -23.45 -3.39 7.00
N ILE A 153 -23.02 -3.91 5.85
CA ILE A 153 -21.59 -4.02 5.52
C ILE A 153 -21.29 -2.86 4.59
N TYR A 154 -20.66 -1.83 5.15
CA TYR A 154 -19.98 -0.80 4.37
C TYR A 154 -18.93 -1.47 3.48
N CYS A 155 -19.19 -1.48 2.17
CA CYS A 155 -18.17 -1.68 1.15
C CYS A 155 -18.07 -0.38 0.34
N ASN A 156 -17.02 0.40 0.58
CA ASN A 156 -16.38 1.15 -0.50
C ASN A 156 -15.28 0.22 -1.02
N PRO A 157 -15.14 0.05 -2.34
CA PRO A 157 -14.18 0.90 -3.04
C PRO A 157 -14.53 1.22 -4.50
N TRP A 158 -14.00 2.36 -4.95
CA TRP A 158 -13.86 2.80 -6.33
C TRP A 158 -13.69 1.66 -7.35
N ASN A 159 -14.59 1.58 -8.35
CA ASN A 159 -14.27 1.75 -9.79
C ASN A 159 -15.42 1.22 -10.69
N ARG A 160 -15.59 1.86 -11.85
CA ARG A 160 -16.47 1.55 -13.02
C ARG A 160 -17.88 2.14 -13.03
N ASN A 161 -17.97 3.38 -13.52
CA ASN A 161 -19.03 3.73 -14.47
C ASN A 161 -18.41 4.27 -15.76
N ARG A 162 -18.26 3.36 -16.73
CA ARG A 162 -18.06 3.67 -18.14
C ARG A 162 -19.20 2.93 -18.88
N LYS A 163 -20.08 3.74 -19.51
CA LYS A 163 -20.99 3.44 -20.63
C LYS A 163 -22.28 2.63 -20.37
N GLN A 164 -23.44 3.26 -20.61
CA GLN A 164 -24.37 3.09 -21.76
C GLN A 164 -25.72 3.73 -21.39
N ASN A 165 -26.07 4.84 -22.05
CA ASN A 165 -27.10 4.93 -23.11
C ASN A 165 -28.53 4.81 -22.57
N ASP A 166 -29.21 5.95 -22.50
CA ASP A 166 -30.53 6.18 -23.10
C ASP A 166 -30.49 7.55 -23.79
#